data_AF-A0A3A6MY85-F1
#
_entry.id   AF-A0A3A6MY85-F1
#
_cell.length_a   1.000
_cell.length_b   1.000
_cell.length_c   1.000
_cell.angle_alpha   90.00
_cell.angle_beta   90.00
_cell.angle_gamma   90.00
#
_symmetry.space_group_name_H-M   'P 1'
#
loop_
_entity.id
_entity.type
_entity.pdbx_description
1 polymer ?
#
loop_
_entity_poly.entity_id
_entity_poly.type
_entity_poly.pdbx_seq_one_letter_code
_entity_poly.pdbx_strand_id
1 'polypeptide(L)'
;MNNGIERRICRRFGMKLPAIIQISPASNRNQYRLALTKDISHSGAYFNIMKPISHGETVHVEILLEIQIENNKIMHLYMAVSGKIVRHEESGLAVNFNDDCRLLPFHSH
;
A
#
# COMPACT_ATOMS: atom_id res chain seq x y z
N MET A 1 -0.27 5.35 -33.67
CA MET A 1 -0.92 5.79 -32.42
C MET A 1 -1.11 4.54 -31.57
N ASN A 2 -0.17 4.24 -30.66
CA ASN A 2 -0.23 3.00 -29.89
C ASN A 2 -1.26 3.14 -28.78
N ASN A 3 -2.43 2.54 -28.99
CA ASN A 3 -3.43 2.31 -27.95
C ASN A 3 -2.77 1.51 -26.84
N GLY A 4 -2.50 2.16 -25.70
CA GLY A 4 -1.92 1.54 -24.52
C GLY A 4 -2.84 0.44 -23.99
N ILE A 5 -2.57 -0.80 -24.41
CA ILE A 5 -3.29 -1.99 -23.97
C ILE A 5 -3.21 -2.04 -22.44
N GLU A 6 -4.36 -1.98 -21.77
CA GLU A 6 -4.48 -2.23 -20.35
C GLU A 6 -3.99 -3.66 -20.05
N ARG A 7 -2.78 -3.79 -19.49
CA ARG A 7 -2.18 -5.09 -19.13
C ARG A 7 -2.51 -5.54 -17.71
N ARG A 8 -3.34 -4.79 -16.98
CA ARG A 8 -3.62 -5.05 -15.57
C ARG A 8 -4.65 -6.16 -15.44
N ILE A 9 -4.30 -7.18 -14.65
CA ILE A 9 -5.16 -8.35 -14.39
C ILE A 9 -6.25 -7.99 -13.38
N CYS A 10 -5.98 -7.06 -12.46
CA CYS A 10 -6.90 -6.67 -11.39
C CYS A 10 -7.35 -5.21 -11.50
N ARG A 11 -8.64 -4.98 -11.24
CA ARG A 11 -9.19 -3.63 -11.05
C ARG A 11 -8.49 -2.93 -9.89
N ARG A 12 -8.24 -1.64 -10.06
CA ARG A 12 -7.74 -0.74 -9.03
C ARG A 12 -8.83 0.22 -8.57
N PHE A 13 -8.87 0.48 -7.27
CA PHE A 13 -9.76 1.43 -6.64
C PHE A 13 -8.93 2.65 -6.26
N GLY A 14 -9.33 3.83 -6.77
CA GLY A 14 -8.72 5.10 -6.40
C GLY A 14 -9.12 5.46 -4.98
N MET A 15 -8.28 5.06 -4.01
CA MET A 15 -8.52 5.30 -2.59
C MET A 15 -7.26 5.92 -2.00
N LYS A 16 -7.44 6.96 -1.16
CA LYS A 16 -6.36 7.61 -0.42
C LYS A 16 -6.31 7.07 0.99
N LEU A 17 -5.70 5.90 1.15
CA LEU A 17 -5.60 5.21 2.43
C LEU A 17 -4.28 5.58 3.11
N PRO A 18 -4.31 5.98 4.39
CA PRO A 18 -3.09 6.16 5.16
C PRO A 18 -2.38 4.83 5.35
N ALA A 19 -1.07 4.86 5.14
CA ALA A 19 -0.22 3.70 5.21
C ALA A 19 1.14 4.01 5.85
N ILE A 20 1.70 2.99 6.51
CA ILE A 20 3.09 2.93 6.94
C ILE A 20 3.80 1.90 6.07
N ILE A 21 4.90 2.29 5.46
CA ILE A 21 5.78 1.40 4.70
C ILE A 21 7.06 1.24 5.51
N GLN A 22 7.28 0.03 6.01
CA GLN A 22 8.54 -0.37 6.60
C GLN A 22 9.42 -1.01 5.53
N ILE A 23 10.60 -0.43 5.40
CA ILE A 23 11.65 -0.90 4.51
C ILE A 23 12.74 -1.49 5.40
N SER A 24 13.17 -2.70 5.10
CA SER A 24 14.27 -3.38 5.80
C SER A 24 15.56 -3.22 4.99
N PRO A 25 16.36 -2.17 5.25
CA PRO A 25 17.63 -2.02 4.57
C PRO A 25 18.64 -3.05 5.05
N ALA A 26 19.58 -3.39 4.17
CA ALA A 26 20.74 -4.22 4.50
C ALA A 26 21.57 -3.67 5.70
N SER A 27 21.41 -2.38 6.05
CA SER A 27 22.12 -1.70 7.13
C SER A 27 21.45 -1.78 8.52
N ASN A 28 20.51 -2.71 8.73
CA ASN A 28 19.97 -3.08 10.04
C ASN A 28 19.21 -1.97 10.80
N ARG A 29 18.80 -0.89 10.11
CA ARG A 29 17.92 0.16 10.65
C ARG A 29 16.59 0.15 9.92
N ASN A 30 15.51 -0.28 10.58
CA ASN A 30 14.17 -0.21 10.00
C ASN A 30 13.83 1.24 9.62
N GLN A 31 13.52 1.48 8.35
CA GLN A 31 13.08 2.78 7.87
C GLN A 31 11.57 2.75 7.64
N TYR A 32 10.85 3.51 8.46
CA TYR A 32 9.41 3.71 8.29
C TYR A 32 9.15 4.94 7.44
N ARG A 33 8.11 4.87 6.59
CA ARG A 33 7.63 5.96 5.76
C ARG A 33 6.12 6.05 5.86
N LEU A 34 5.63 7.24 6.15
CA LEU A 34 4.21 7.57 6.03
C LEU A 34 3.89 7.83 4.56
N ALA A 35 2.78 7.28 4.10
CA ALA A 35 2.31 7.43 2.74
C ALA A 35 0.79 7.48 2.67
N LEU A 36 0.27 7.95 1.53
CA LEU A 36 -1.11 7.72 1.13
C LEU A 36 -1.10 6.83 -0.11
N THR A 37 -2.01 5.88 -0.19
CA THR A 37 -2.25 5.21 -1.48
C THR A 37 -2.78 6.22 -2.50
N LYS A 38 -2.39 6.07 -3.75
CA LYS A 38 -3.08 6.66 -4.91
C LYS A 38 -4.21 5.74 -5.35
N ASP A 39 -3.89 4.45 -5.43
CA ASP A 39 -4.80 3.38 -5.80
C ASP A 39 -4.38 2.06 -5.13
N ILE A 40 -5.34 1.16 -4.96
CA ILE A 40 -5.16 -0.17 -4.38
C ILE A 40 -5.96 -1.21 -5.18
N SER A 41 -5.45 -2.43 -5.22
CA SER A 41 -6.08 -3.61 -5.79
C SER A 41 -5.82 -4.81 -4.88
N HIS A 42 -6.43 -5.95 -5.19
CA HIS A 42 -6.16 -7.20 -4.48
C HIS A 42 -4.66 -7.55 -4.45
N SER A 43 -3.94 -7.31 -5.57
CA SER A 43 -2.54 -7.72 -5.71
C SER A 43 -1.52 -6.63 -5.33
N GLY A 44 -1.94 -5.44 -4.89
CA GLY A 44 -0.97 -4.36 -4.68
C GLY A 44 -1.55 -2.97 -4.67
N ALA A 45 -0.69 -1.99 -4.39
CA ALA A 45 -1.06 -0.58 -4.32
C ALA A 45 0.06 0.32 -4.86
N TYR A 46 -0.34 1.52 -5.28
CA TYR A 46 0.59 2.62 -5.54
C TYR A 46 0.54 3.60 -4.38
N PHE A 47 1.70 3.97 -3.84
CA PHE A 47 1.84 4.87 -2.70
C PHE A 47 2.49 6.18 -3.15
N ASN A 48 1.89 7.30 -2.78
CA ASN A 48 2.52 8.61 -2.88
C ASN A 48 3.45 8.77 -1.67
N ILE A 49 4.75 8.91 -1.93
CA ILE A 49 5.78 9.10 -0.91
C ILE A 49 6.46 10.45 -1.09
N MET A 50 6.74 11.14 0.00
CA MET A 50 7.37 12.47 -0.04
C MET A 50 8.90 12.43 -0.26
N LYS A 51 9.54 11.27 -0.12
CA LYS A 51 11.00 11.12 -0.23
C LYS A 51 11.37 9.82 -0.94
N PRO A 52 12.36 9.83 -1.84
CA PRO A 52 12.77 8.65 -2.60
C PRO A 52 13.24 7.51 -1.70
N ILE A 53 12.97 6.28 -2.13
CA ILE A 53 13.36 5.04 -1.45
C ILE A 53 14.44 4.34 -2.30
N SER A 54 15.48 3.82 -1.63
CA SER A 54 16.53 3.01 -2.26
C SER A 54 15.97 1.66 -2.75
N HIS A 55 16.45 1.18 -3.89
CA HIS A 55 15.86 0.08 -4.66
C HIS A 55 15.89 -1.31 -3.98
N GLY A 56 14.91 -2.15 -4.32
CA GLY A 56 15.04 -3.61 -4.33
C GLY A 56 14.52 -4.37 -3.10
N GLU A 57 13.95 -3.67 -2.12
CA GLU A 57 13.72 -4.25 -0.81
C GLU A 57 12.30 -4.82 -0.66
N THR A 58 12.21 -5.98 -0.01
CA THR A 58 10.96 -6.46 0.56
C THR A 58 10.48 -5.41 1.55
N VAL A 59 9.20 -5.05 1.45
CA VAL A 59 8.57 -4.09 2.34
C VAL A 59 7.50 -4.79 3.16
N HIS A 60 7.33 -4.30 4.39
CA HIS A 60 6.11 -4.54 5.16
C HIS A 60 5.25 -3.29 5.06
N VAL A 61 3.98 -3.46 4.69
CA VAL A 61 3.02 -2.37 4.52
C VAL A 61 1.90 -2.54 5.52
N GLU A 62 1.58 -1.46 6.21
CA GLU A 62 0.44 -1.35 7.10
C GLU A 62 -0.51 -0.30 6.53
N ILE A 63 -1.79 -0.62 6.38
CA ILE A 63 -2.81 0.26 5.80
C ILE A 63 -3.99 0.32 6.76
N LEU A 64 -4.46 1.54 7.03
CA LEU A 64 -5.71 1.75 7.75
C LEU A 64 -6.83 2.00 6.73
N LEU A 65 -7.83 1.13 6.74
CA LEU A 65 -9.02 1.23 5.91
C LEU A 65 -10.17 1.80 6.72
N GLU A 66 -10.95 2.67 6.09
CA GLU A 66 -12.23 3.12 6.61
C GLU A 66 -13.34 2.45 5.79
N ILE A 67 -14.27 1.77 6.48
CA ILE A 67 -15.38 1.06 5.86
C ILE A 67 -16.68 1.56 6.48
N GLN A 68 -17.60 1.99 5.62
CA GLN A 68 -18.98 2.23 6.03
C GLN A 68 -19.69 0.90 6.23
N ILE A 69 -20.23 0.71 7.42
CA ILE A 69 -21.10 -0.42 7.75
C ILE A 69 -22.54 0.08 7.87
N GLU A 70 -23.46 -0.82 8.19
CA GLU A 70 -24.88 -0.49 8.35
C GLU A 70 -25.12 0.66 9.34
N ASN A 71 -26.19 1.42 9.11
CA ASN A 71 -26.63 2.52 9.96
C ASN A 71 -25.61 3.68 10.08
N ASN A 72 -24.91 4.01 9.00
CA ASN A 72 -23.92 5.10 8.92
C ASN A 72 -22.78 4.99 9.95
N LYS A 73 -22.55 3.79 10.50
CA LYS A 73 -21.40 3.55 11.36
C LYS A 73 -20.16 3.36 10.50
N ILE A 74 -19.03 3.79 11.04
CA ILE A 74 -17.72 3.62 10.41
C ILE A 74 -16.97 2.55 11.21
N MET A 75 -16.40 1.59 10.50
CA MET A 75 -15.44 0.63 11.04
C MET A 75 -14.07 0.92 10.43
N HIS A 76 -13.05 0.97 11.28
CA HIS A 76 -11.68 0.98 10.81
C HIS A 76 -11.14 -0.44 10.78
N LEU A 77 -10.44 -0.79 9.70
CA LEU A 77 -9.70 -2.05 9.61
C LEU A 77 -8.22 -1.75 9.47
N TYR A 78 -7.41 -2.51 10.17
CA TYR A 78 -5.97 -2.54 10.02
C TYR A 78 -5.58 -3.70 9.11
N MET A 79 -4.90 -3.38 8.02
CA MET A 79 -4.33 -4.34 7.08
C MET A 79 -2.81 -4.34 7.20
N ALA A 80 -2.20 -5.52 7.34
CA ALA A 80 -0.76 -5.70 7.30
C ALA A 80 -0.39 -6.74 6.24
N VAL A 81 0.55 -6.40 5.36
CA VAL A 81 0.93 -7.24 4.24
C VAL A 81 2.40 -7.01 3.87
N SER A 82 3.10 -8.09 3.53
CA SER A 82 4.44 -7.99 2.94
C SER A 82 4.35 -7.87 1.42
N GLY A 83 5.31 -7.21 0.79
CA GLY A 83 5.33 -7.05 -0.66
C GLY A 83 6.69 -6.68 -1.22
N LYS A 84 6.73 -6.52 -2.54
CA LYS A 84 7.93 -6.11 -3.27
C LYS A 84 7.68 -4.81 -4.01
N ILE A 85 8.64 -3.90 -3.95
CA ILE A 85 8.62 -2.70 -4.78
C ILE A 85 8.87 -3.12 -6.24
N VAL A 86 7.88 -2.94 -7.12
CA VAL A 86 7.95 -3.31 -8.54
C VAL A 86 8.13 -2.09 -9.46
N ARG A 87 7.91 -0.88 -8.93
CA ARG A 87 8.14 0.37 -9.65
C ARG A 87 8.42 1.51 -8.68
N HIS A 88 9.29 2.42 -9.07
CA HIS A 88 9.61 3.63 -8.35
C HIS A 88 9.60 4.82 -9.33
N GLU A 89 8.99 5.92 -8.92
CA GLU A 89 8.88 7.18 -9.65
C GLU A 89 9.11 8.34 -8.66
N GLU A 90 9.37 9.55 -9.16
CA GLU A 90 9.51 10.73 -8.29
C GLU A 90 8.28 10.96 -7.41
N SER A 91 7.09 10.59 -7.91
CA SER A 91 5.82 10.80 -7.21
C SER A 91 5.46 9.70 -6.21
N GLY A 92 6.15 8.55 -6.23
CA GLY A 92 5.66 7.40 -5.51
C GLY A 92 6.32 6.06 -5.86
N LEU A 93 5.73 4.99 -5.33
CA LEU A 93 6.17 3.63 -5.58
C LEU A 93 4.99 2.67 -5.72
N ALA A 94 5.16 1.65 -6.55
CA ALA A 94 4.21 0.55 -6.67
C ALA A 94 4.73 -0.66 -5.90
N VAL A 95 3.89 -1.20 -5.01
CA VAL A 95 4.14 -2.47 -4.30
C VAL A 95 3.23 -3.53 -4.87
N ASN A 96 3.79 -4.67 -5.21
CA ASN A 96 3.06 -5.91 -5.43
C ASN A 96 2.99 -6.66 -4.08
N PHE A 97 1.79 -6.97 -3.61
CA PHE A 97 1.58 -7.66 -2.35
C PHE A 97 1.85 -9.16 -2.51
N ASN A 98 2.36 -9.77 -1.44
CA ASN A 98 2.40 -11.22 -1.32
C ASN A 98 1.04 -11.72 -0.81
N ASP A 99 0.79 -13.03 -0.92
CA ASP A 99 -0.52 -13.62 -0.62
C ASP A 99 -0.91 -13.58 0.88
N ASP A 100 0.07 -13.41 1.78
CA ASP A 100 -0.13 -13.44 3.24
C ASP A 100 -0.58 -12.08 3.82
N CYS A 101 -1.79 -11.66 3.48
CA CYS A 101 -2.40 -10.45 4.02
C CYS A 101 -3.15 -10.74 5.34
N ARG A 102 -2.92 -9.91 6.36
CA ARG A 102 -3.72 -9.88 7.59
C ARG A 102 -4.66 -8.68 7.56
N LEU A 103 -5.92 -8.90 7.93
CA LEU A 103 -6.94 -7.85 8.04
C LEU A 103 -7.68 -8.03 9.37
N LEU A 104 -7.65 -7.00 10.22
CA LEU A 104 -8.20 -7.05 11.57
C LEU A 104 -8.99 -5.77 11.87
N PRO A 105 -10.04 -5.82 12.70
CA PRO A 105 -10.67 -4.60 13.22
C PRO A 105 -9.67 -3.71 13.95
N PHE A 106 -9.70 -2.41 13.67
CA PHE A 106 -8.91 -1.40 14.35
C PHE A 106 -9.79 -0.62 15.31
N HIS A 107 -9.50 -0.74 16.61
CA HIS A 107 -10.21 -0.03 17.66
C HIS A 107 -9.36 1.16 18.10
N SER A 108 -9.79 2.38 17.79
CA SER A 108 -9.23 3.58 18.42
C SER A 108 -9.77 3.68 19.84
N HIS A 109 -8.90 3.64 20.85
CA HIS A 109 -9.26 3.94 22.23
C HIS A 109 -9.53 5.43 22.43
#